data_AF-A0A2D9QRP8-F1
#
_entry.id   AF-A0A2D9QRP8-F1
#
_cell.length_a   1.000
_cell.length_b   1.000
_cell.length_c   1.000
_cell.angle_alpha   90.00
_cell.angle_beta   90.00
_cell.angle_gamma   90.00
#
_symmetry.space_group_name_H-M   'P 1'
#
loop_
_entity.id
_entity.type
_entity.pdbx_description
1 polymer ?
#
loop_
_entity_poly.entity_id
_entity_poly.type
_entity_poly.pdbx_seq_one_letter_code
_entity_poly.pdbx_strand_id
1 'polypeptide(L)'
;METVQDITIQSDQLQKFAEELYQKAGVGTEHAKLMADLQVETDLRNVHSHGTRMLPGYIRSILKGEINPVPQVHVVQEGPAFAVIDGDNGLGHPSSVLAMKMAIEKAKSVGVAATGVRNAGHFGAAACYSMMAADTNMIGFSTTNTGRATVVAPGGTTPVTANNALSYALPTG
;
A
#
# COMPACT_ATOMS: atom_id res chain seq x y z
N MET A 1 19.09 -28.51 10.48
CA MET A 1 18.23 -27.30 10.54
C MET A 1 19.16 -26.17 10.90
N GLU A 2 19.38 -25.22 9.99
CA GLU A 2 20.07 -23.99 10.36
C GLU A 2 19.25 -23.26 11.42
N THR A 3 19.86 -22.96 12.54
CA THR A 3 19.28 -22.12 13.60
C THR A 3 19.04 -20.76 12.98
N VAL A 4 17.78 -20.38 12.77
CA VAL A 4 17.43 -19.01 12.40
C VAL A 4 17.77 -18.15 13.61
N GLN A 5 18.77 -17.28 13.47
CA GLN A 5 19.10 -16.29 14.48
C GLN A 5 18.20 -15.08 14.25
N ASP A 6 17.34 -14.79 15.21
CA ASP A 6 16.55 -13.57 15.19
C ASP A 6 17.44 -12.36 15.53
N ILE A 7 17.28 -11.28 14.75
CA ILE A 7 17.99 -10.01 14.94
C ILE A 7 16.94 -8.93 15.18
N THR A 8 17.04 -8.26 16.32
CA THR A 8 16.20 -7.09 16.63
C THR A 8 16.84 -5.83 16.06
N ILE A 9 16.08 -5.09 15.27
CA ILE A 9 16.48 -3.82 14.67
C ILE A 9 15.53 -2.73 15.17
N GLN A 10 16.08 -1.56 15.55
CA GLN A 10 15.23 -0.42 15.92
C GLN A 10 14.45 0.08 14.70
N SER A 11 13.17 0.40 14.89
CA SER A 11 12.28 0.77 13.79
C SER A 11 12.76 2.02 13.05
N ASP A 12 13.30 3.02 13.75
CA ASP A 12 13.81 4.25 13.15
C ASP A 12 15.05 3.99 12.27
N GLN A 13 15.91 3.06 12.68
CA GLN A 13 17.08 2.65 11.89
C GLN A 13 16.64 1.91 10.63
N LEU A 14 15.66 1.01 10.76
CA LEU A 14 15.12 0.27 9.62
C LEU A 14 14.39 1.19 8.63
N GLN A 15 13.65 2.20 9.13
CA GLN A 15 13.01 3.23 8.32
C GLN A 15 14.03 4.00 7.50
N LYS A 16 15.07 4.57 8.14
CA LYS A 16 16.13 5.31 7.46
C LYS A 16 16.82 4.46 6.39
N PHE A 17 17.15 3.21 6.74
CA PHE A 17 17.77 2.28 5.80
C PHE A 17 16.88 2.01 4.58
N ALA A 18 15.59 1.71 4.79
CA ALA A 18 14.65 1.46 3.71
C ALA A 18 14.45 2.70 2.82
N GLU A 19 14.34 3.89 3.42
CA GLU A 19 14.23 5.16 2.72
C GLU A 19 15.46 5.41 1.82
N GLU A 20 16.67 5.27 2.36
CA GLU A 20 17.92 5.44 1.59
C GLU A 20 17.99 4.48 0.40
N LEU A 21 17.55 3.23 0.56
CA LEU A 21 17.55 2.26 -0.53
C LEU A 21 16.58 2.64 -1.64
N TYR A 22 15.39 3.14 -1.31
CA TYR A 22 14.46 3.65 -2.32
C TYR A 22 15.00 4.87 -3.06
N GLN A 23 15.58 5.83 -2.34
CA GLN A 23 16.20 7.00 -2.96
C GLN A 23 17.33 6.60 -3.90
N LYS A 24 18.19 5.66 -3.50
CA LYS A 24 19.25 5.10 -4.36
C LYS A 24 18.70 4.35 -5.58
N ALA A 25 17.49 3.79 -5.48
CA ALA A 25 16.78 3.19 -6.60
C ALA A 25 16.08 4.23 -7.52
N GLY A 26 16.17 5.52 -7.20
CA GLY A 26 15.61 6.62 -8.00
C GLY A 26 14.20 7.07 -7.59
N VAL A 27 13.66 6.56 -6.47
CA VAL A 27 12.35 6.98 -5.96
C VAL A 27 12.45 8.40 -5.38
N GLY A 28 11.45 9.24 -5.68
CA GLY A 28 11.35 10.58 -5.10
C GLY A 28 11.31 10.57 -3.56
N THR A 29 11.93 11.57 -2.92
CA THR A 29 12.15 11.62 -1.47
C THR A 29 10.88 11.41 -0.64
N GLU A 30 9.79 12.08 -0.98
CA GLU A 30 8.52 11.96 -0.24
C GLU A 30 7.94 10.54 -0.32
N HIS A 31 7.97 9.92 -1.51
CA HIS A 31 7.49 8.55 -1.71
C HIS A 31 8.42 7.53 -1.05
N ALA A 32 9.74 7.74 -1.10
CA ALA A 32 10.71 6.87 -0.44
C ALA A 32 10.47 6.83 1.07
N LYS A 33 10.30 8.00 1.70
CA LYS A 33 9.97 8.10 3.12
C LYS A 33 8.64 7.43 3.44
N LEU A 34 7.59 7.74 2.67
CA LEU A 34 6.25 7.18 2.87
C LEU A 34 6.25 5.65 2.83
N MET A 35 6.93 5.07 1.84
CA MET A 35 7.01 3.61 1.70
C MET A 35 7.80 2.97 2.84
N ALA A 36 8.91 3.57 3.26
CA ALA A 36 9.68 3.09 4.39
C ALA A 36 8.85 3.10 5.69
N ASP A 37 8.14 4.21 5.97
CA ASP A 37 7.26 4.33 7.13
C ASP A 37 6.20 3.22 7.13
N LEU A 38 5.47 3.05 6.01
CA LEU A 38 4.40 2.05 5.89
C LEU A 38 4.91 0.61 6.01
N GLN A 39 6.06 0.30 5.42
CA GLN A 39 6.64 -1.03 5.48
C GLN A 39 7.11 -1.39 6.89
N VAL A 40 7.74 -0.45 7.59
CA VAL A 40 8.18 -0.68 8.97
C VAL A 40 6.98 -0.77 9.91
N GLU A 41 5.95 0.07 9.73
CA GLU A 41 4.70 -0.07 10.49
C GLU A 41 4.03 -1.44 10.26
N THR A 42 4.11 -1.94 9.03
CA THR A 42 3.63 -3.29 8.69
C THR A 42 4.43 -4.38 9.40
N ASP A 43 5.75 -4.22 9.53
CA ASP A 43 6.61 -5.12 10.31
C ASP A 43 6.31 -5.06 11.81
N LEU A 44 6.08 -3.85 12.36
CA LEU A 44 5.70 -3.66 13.77
C LEU A 44 4.37 -4.34 14.12
N ARG A 45 3.50 -4.54 13.12
CA ARG A 45 2.25 -5.30 13.23
C ARG A 45 2.43 -6.79 12.98
N ASN A 46 3.67 -7.29 12.88
CA ASN A 46 4.04 -8.68 12.59
C ASN A 46 3.54 -9.19 11.22
N VAL A 47 3.34 -8.30 10.25
CA VAL A 47 2.92 -8.67 8.88
C VAL A 47 4.12 -8.64 7.92
N HIS A 48 5.18 -9.35 8.27
CA HIS A 48 6.47 -9.31 7.55
C HIS A 48 6.38 -9.67 6.06
N SER A 49 5.35 -10.40 5.63
CA SER A 49 5.12 -10.71 4.21
C SER A 49 4.86 -9.48 3.36
N HIS A 50 4.42 -8.36 3.95
CA HIS A 50 4.08 -7.12 3.24
C HIS A 50 4.89 -5.89 3.74
N GLY A 51 5.75 -6.07 4.76
CA GLY A 51 6.64 -5.04 5.29
C GLY A 51 7.95 -4.90 4.52
N THR A 52 9.06 -4.69 5.23
CA THR A 52 10.38 -4.42 4.61
C THR A 52 10.95 -5.60 3.82
N ARG A 53 10.46 -6.84 4.05
CA ARG A 53 10.79 -8.01 3.22
C ARG A 53 10.53 -7.80 1.72
N MET A 54 9.55 -6.96 1.37
CA MET A 54 9.19 -6.67 -0.02
C MET A 54 10.18 -5.74 -0.73
N LEU A 55 10.99 -5.01 0.03
CA LEU A 55 11.87 -3.95 -0.47
C LEU A 55 12.81 -4.43 -1.61
N PRO A 56 13.50 -5.58 -1.51
CA PRO A 56 14.33 -6.06 -2.61
C PRO A 56 13.53 -6.35 -3.89
N GLY A 57 12.27 -6.79 -3.75
CA GLY A 57 11.39 -7.05 -4.89
C GLY A 57 11.02 -5.76 -5.61
N TYR A 58 10.56 -4.75 -4.87
CA TYR A 58 10.22 -3.46 -5.44
C TYR A 58 11.40 -2.76 -6.09
N ILE A 59 12.56 -2.73 -5.42
CA ILE A 59 13.78 -2.12 -5.99
C ILE A 59 14.17 -2.81 -7.30
N ARG A 60 14.12 -4.15 -7.36
CA ARG A 60 14.41 -4.86 -8.62
C ARG A 60 13.44 -4.47 -9.75
N SER A 61 12.15 -4.36 -9.47
CA SER A 61 11.17 -3.96 -10.48
C SER A 61 11.34 -2.50 -10.91
N ILE A 62 11.69 -1.60 -9.99
CA ILE A 62 12.05 -0.21 -10.31
C ILE A 62 13.28 -0.17 -11.22
N LEU A 63 14.37 -0.87 -10.86
CA LEU A 63 15.60 -0.89 -11.64
C LEU A 63 15.44 -1.52 -13.03
N LYS A 64 14.43 -2.39 -13.21
CA LYS A 64 14.04 -2.95 -14.51
C LYS A 64 13.13 -2.04 -15.34
N GLY A 65 12.68 -0.92 -14.78
CA GLY A 65 11.70 -0.02 -15.43
C GLY A 65 10.27 -0.56 -15.45
N GLU A 66 9.95 -1.59 -14.66
CA GLU A 66 8.60 -2.16 -14.56
C GLU A 66 7.67 -1.26 -13.72
N ILE A 67 8.25 -0.47 -12.82
CA ILE A 67 7.56 0.45 -11.91
C ILE A 67 8.13 1.85 -12.13
N ASN A 68 7.24 2.85 -12.23
CA ASN A 68 7.64 4.25 -12.27
C ASN A 68 8.12 4.71 -10.88
N PRO A 69 9.40 5.10 -10.70
CA PRO A 69 9.91 5.53 -9.38
C PRO A 69 9.49 6.96 -9.00
N VAL A 70 9.05 7.77 -9.96
CA VAL A 70 8.59 9.15 -9.76
C VAL A 70 7.22 9.36 -10.41
N PRO A 71 6.19 8.63 -9.94
CA PRO A 71 4.86 8.66 -10.53
C PRO A 71 4.18 10.02 -10.33
N GLN A 72 3.53 10.52 -11.37
CA GLN A 72 2.66 11.69 -11.33
C GLN A 72 1.23 11.26 -10.96
N VAL A 73 1.05 10.94 -9.69
CA VAL A 73 -0.26 10.53 -9.14
C VAL A 73 -1.25 11.68 -9.27
N HIS A 74 -2.39 11.44 -9.92
CA HIS A 74 -3.39 12.48 -10.16
C HIS A 74 -4.83 11.95 -10.12
N VAL A 75 -5.77 12.87 -9.86
CA VAL A 75 -7.20 12.59 -9.87
C VAL A 75 -7.71 12.65 -11.30
N VAL A 76 -8.36 11.57 -11.74
CA VAL A 76 -8.96 11.45 -13.08
C VAL A 76 -10.39 11.94 -13.09
N GLN A 77 -11.11 11.68 -12.00
CA GLN A 77 -12.52 12.04 -11.86
C GLN A 77 -12.86 12.15 -10.38
N GLU A 78 -13.71 13.09 -10.00
CA GLU A 78 -14.21 13.18 -8.64
C GLU A 78 -15.62 13.76 -8.55
N GLY A 79 -16.25 13.53 -7.41
CA GLY A 79 -17.47 14.16 -6.98
C GLY A 79 -17.47 14.35 -5.46
N PRO A 80 -18.62 14.76 -4.87
CA PRO A 80 -18.69 15.01 -3.43
C PRO A 80 -18.35 13.79 -2.56
N ALA A 81 -18.72 12.59 -3.02
CA ALA A 81 -18.57 11.34 -2.28
C ALA A 81 -17.63 10.32 -2.96
N PHE A 82 -16.92 10.70 -4.03
CA PHE A 82 -16.01 9.77 -4.71
C PHE A 82 -14.82 10.43 -5.40
N ALA A 83 -13.77 9.65 -5.67
CA ALA A 83 -12.70 10.00 -6.60
C ALA A 83 -12.07 8.76 -7.26
N VAL A 84 -11.56 8.92 -8.48
CA VAL A 84 -10.75 7.94 -9.20
C VAL A 84 -9.37 8.54 -9.41
N ILE A 85 -8.34 7.81 -9.00
CA ILE A 85 -6.94 8.24 -9.01
C ILE A 85 -6.15 7.32 -9.94
N ASP A 86 -5.30 7.93 -10.77
CA ASP A 86 -4.30 7.20 -11.57
C ASP A 86 -2.97 7.19 -10.83
N GLY A 87 -2.39 6.00 -10.66
CA GLY A 87 -1.11 5.80 -9.97
C GLY A 87 0.13 5.96 -10.86
N ASP A 88 -0.06 6.21 -12.16
CA ASP A 88 1.03 6.43 -13.13
C ASP A 88 2.10 5.31 -13.14
N ASN A 89 1.62 4.06 -13.06
CA ASN A 89 2.43 2.84 -12.96
C ASN A 89 3.46 2.85 -11.81
N GLY A 90 3.23 3.68 -10.79
CA GLY A 90 4.04 3.72 -9.58
C GLY A 90 3.72 2.56 -8.63
N LEU A 91 4.47 2.47 -7.52
CA LEU A 91 4.07 1.59 -6.41
C LEU A 91 2.71 2.02 -5.86
N GLY A 92 1.92 1.08 -5.37
CA GLY A 92 0.55 1.36 -4.94
C GLY A 92 0.45 2.20 -3.66
N HIS A 93 1.54 2.31 -2.88
CA HIS A 93 1.51 2.98 -1.58
C HIS A 93 1.14 4.47 -1.67
N PRO A 94 1.82 5.33 -2.47
CA PRO A 94 1.51 6.75 -2.51
C PRO A 94 0.09 7.05 -3.01
N SER A 95 -0.33 6.38 -4.09
CA SER A 95 -1.69 6.55 -4.64
C SER A 95 -2.77 6.07 -3.69
N SER A 96 -2.53 4.98 -2.93
CA SER A 96 -3.50 4.44 -1.97
C SER A 96 -3.61 5.30 -0.70
N VAL A 97 -2.50 5.88 -0.24
CA VAL A 97 -2.51 6.87 0.85
C VAL A 97 -3.28 8.11 0.43
N LEU A 98 -3.04 8.63 -0.78
CA LEU A 98 -3.81 9.76 -1.32
C LEU A 98 -5.30 9.41 -1.40
N ALA A 99 -5.62 8.23 -1.92
CA ALA A 99 -7.00 7.76 -2.06
C ALA A 99 -7.73 7.72 -0.72
N MET A 100 -7.10 7.16 0.31
CA MET A 100 -7.71 7.09 1.64
C MET A 100 -7.85 8.47 2.28
N LYS A 101 -6.83 9.35 2.16
CA LYS A 101 -6.94 10.75 2.62
C LYS A 101 -8.11 11.46 1.97
N MET A 102 -8.27 11.33 0.65
CA MET A 102 -9.40 11.92 -0.08
C MET A 102 -10.75 11.32 0.36
N ALA A 103 -10.81 10.02 0.62
CA ALA A 103 -12.03 9.37 1.12
C ALA A 103 -12.42 9.94 2.50
N ILE A 104 -11.46 10.06 3.43
CA ILE A 104 -11.68 10.63 4.75
C ILE A 104 -12.18 12.08 4.64
N GLU A 105 -11.50 12.94 3.88
CA GLU A 105 -11.89 14.35 3.74
C GLU A 105 -13.28 14.53 3.12
N LYS A 106 -13.61 13.72 2.10
CA LYS A 106 -14.96 13.73 1.49
C LYS A 106 -16.01 13.21 2.47
N ALA A 107 -15.73 12.11 3.18
CA ALA A 107 -16.65 11.52 4.15
C ALA A 107 -16.96 12.46 5.32
N LYS A 108 -16.01 13.31 5.76
CA LYS A 108 -16.28 14.37 6.75
C LYS A 108 -17.40 15.31 6.32
N SER A 109 -17.52 15.55 5.01
CA SER A 109 -18.48 16.51 4.46
C SER A 109 -19.83 15.88 4.11
N VAL A 110 -19.84 14.62 3.66
CA VAL A 110 -21.04 13.98 3.08
C VAL A 110 -21.44 12.65 3.75
N GLY A 111 -20.78 12.28 4.85
CA GLY A 111 -21.05 11.09 5.66
C GLY A 111 -20.32 9.84 5.19
N VAL A 112 -20.35 9.53 3.88
CA VAL A 112 -19.68 8.35 3.30
C VAL A 112 -19.01 8.73 1.99
N ALA A 113 -17.77 8.28 1.77
CA ALA A 113 -17.10 8.44 0.49
C ALA A 113 -16.27 7.20 0.13
N ALA A 114 -16.08 6.98 -1.18
CA ALA A 114 -15.29 5.89 -1.71
C ALA A 114 -14.33 6.38 -2.80
N THR A 115 -13.08 5.95 -2.74
CA THR A 115 -12.07 6.29 -3.75
C THR A 115 -11.50 5.03 -4.38
N GLY A 116 -11.12 5.12 -5.65
CA GLY A 116 -10.52 4.03 -6.41
C GLY A 116 -9.17 4.45 -6.99
N VAL A 117 -8.21 3.53 -6.98
CA VAL A 117 -6.91 3.70 -7.64
C VAL A 117 -6.84 2.75 -8.83
N ARG A 118 -6.36 3.24 -9.97
CA ARG A 118 -6.01 2.42 -11.14
C ARG A 118 -4.56 2.67 -11.55
N ASN A 119 -4.03 1.81 -12.42
CA ASN A 119 -2.69 1.95 -12.98
C ASN A 119 -1.61 2.13 -11.90
N ALA A 120 -1.61 1.23 -10.92
CA ALA A 120 -0.68 1.24 -9.80
C ALA A 120 -0.22 -0.20 -9.48
N GLY A 121 0.98 -0.33 -8.93
CA GLY A 121 1.55 -1.59 -8.47
C GLY A 121 1.01 -2.04 -7.11
N HIS A 122 1.69 -3.03 -6.53
CA HIS A 122 1.33 -3.57 -5.22
C HIS A 122 1.36 -2.48 -4.12
N PHE A 123 0.36 -2.52 -3.24
CA PHE A 123 0.12 -1.50 -2.22
C PHE A 123 0.50 -1.91 -0.78
N GLY A 124 1.21 -3.03 -0.59
CA GLY A 124 1.56 -3.50 0.75
C GLY A 124 0.35 -4.07 1.52
N ALA A 125 0.34 -3.89 2.84
CA ALA A 125 -0.74 -4.41 3.68
C ALA A 125 -1.99 -3.52 3.61
N ALA A 126 -3.15 -4.10 3.31
CA ALA A 126 -4.41 -3.34 3.20
C ALA A 126 -4.75 -2.54 4.47
N ALA A 127 -4.37 -3.06 5.64
CA ALA A 127 -4.56 -2.41 6.95
C ALA A 127 -3.87 -1.06 7.07
N CYS A 128 -2.81 -0.79 6.30
CA CYS A 128 -2.17 0.52 6.25
C CYS A 128 -3.14 1.64 5.89
N TYR A 129 -4.15 1.36 5.08
CA TYR A 129 -5.10 2.34 4.59
C TYR A 129 -6.36 2.40 5.45
N SER A 130 -6.98 1.27 5.75
CA SER A 130 -8.19 1.24 6.57
C SER A 130 -7.95 1.88 7.94
N MET A 131 -6.78 1.65 8.55
CA MET A 131 -6.42 2.26 9.84
C MET A 131 -6.34 3.79 9.79
N MET A 132 -5.97 4.40 8.66
CA MET A 132 -5.94 5.87 8.53
C MET A 132 -7.31 6.50 8.78
N ALA A 133 -8.40 5.81 8.40
CA ALA A 133 -9.75 6.28 8.67
C ALA A 133 -10.11 6.09 10.15
N ALA A 134 -9.74 4.96 10.75
CA ALA A 134 -9.96 4.70 12.17
C ALA A 134 -9.26 5.74 13.07
N ASP A 135 -8.05 6.17 12.71
CA ASP A 135 -7.31 7.23 13.40
C ASP A 135 -8.03 8.60 13.35
N THR A 136 -9.03 8.74 12.47
CA THR A 136 -9.90 9.92 12.36
C THR A 136 -11.31 9.69 12.87
N ASN A 137 -11.51 8.65 13.71
CA ASN A 137 -12.81 8.24 14.25
C ASN A 137 -13.85 7.89 13.16
N MET A 138 -13.38 7.29 12.06
CA MET A 138 -14.23 6.80 10.96
C MET A 138 -14.01 5.30 10.73
N ILE A 139 -15.03 4.61 10.21
CA ILE A 139 -14.84 3.24 9.72
C ILE A 139 -14.02 3.30 8.43
N GLY A 140 -12.93 2.53 8.39
CA GLY A 140 -12.08 2.37 7.21
C GLY A 140 -12.30 1.04 6.51
N PHE A 141 -12.39 1.07 5.19
CA PHE A 141 -12.39 -0.12 4.34
C PHE A 141 -11.36 0.03 3.24
N SER A 142 -10.56 -1.01 3.00
CA SER A 142 -9.64 -1.05 1.86
C SER A 142 -9.61 -2.45 1.25
N THR A 143 -9.46 -2.48 -0.08
CA THR A 143 -9.30 -3.71 -0.84
C THR A 143 -8.42 -3.45 -2.05
N THR A 144 -7.88 -4.53 -2.63
CA THR A 144 -7.14 -4.48 -3.89
C THR A 144 -7.32 -5.79 -4.64
N ASN A 145 -7.23 -5.73 -5.95
CA ASN A 145 -6.92 -6.91 -6.75
C ASN A 145 -5.40 -7.12 -6.78
N THR A 146 -4.93 -8.27 -7.27
CA THR A 146 -3.49 -8.43 -7.54
C THR A 146 -3.25 -8.74 -9.01
N GLY A 147 -2.07 -8.35 -9.51
CA GLY A 147 -1.78 -8.42 -10.94
C GLY A 147 -1.76 -9.84 -11.51
N ARG A 148 -1.26 -10.83 -10.75
CA ARG A 148 -1.17 -12.22 -11.21
C ARG A 148 -2.26 -13.07 -10.58
N ALA A 149 -3.01 -13.79 -11.42
CA ALA A 149 -3.92 -14.82 -10.94
C ALA A 149 -3.13 -15.96 -10.26
N THR A 150 -3.42 -16.20 -8.99
CA THR A 150 -2.78 -17.20 -8.12
C THR A 150 -3.78 -18.13 -7.42
N VAL A 151 -5.08 -17.82 -7.50
CA VAL A 151 -6.17 -18.54 -6.83
C VAL A 151 -7.12 -19.12 -7.87
N VAL A 152 -7.48 -20.39 -7.67
CA VAL A 152 -8.40 -21.17 -8.51
C VAL A 152 -9.83 -21.02 -7.98
N ALA A 153 -10.81 -20.83 -8.86
CA ALA A 153 -12.22 -20.82 -8.47
C ALA A 153 -12.71 -22.22 -8.06
N PRO A 154 -13.71 -22.35 -7.17
CA PRO A 154 -14.29 -23.65 -6.82
C PRO A 154 -14.70 -24.46 -8.06
N GLY A 155 -14.21 -25.70 -8.16
CA GLY A 155 -14.45 -26.58 -9.31
C GLY A 155 -13.53 -26.36 -10.52
N GLY A 156 -12.64 -25.37 -10.47
CA GLY A 156 -11.64 -25.11 -11.52
C GLY A 156 -10.31 -25.81 -11.25
N THR A 157 -9.40 -25.71 -12.24
CA THR A 157 -8.01 -26.19 -12.15
C THR A 157 -6.99 -25.12 -12.53
N THR A 158 -7.44 -23.96 -13.01
CA THR A 158 -6.59 -22.87 -13.48
C THR A 158 -6.81 -21.63 -12.62
N PRO A 159 -5.75 -20.89 -12.22
CA PRO A 159 -5.90 -19.64 -11.49
C PRO A 159 -6.66 -18.59 -12.30
N VAL A 160 -7.68 -17.98 -11.69
CA VAL A 160 -8.53 -16.95 -12.32
C VAL A 160 -8.65 -15.67 -11.49
N THR A 161 -8.26 -15.73 -10.22
CA THR A 161 -8.23 -14.58 -9.30
C THR A 161 -6.99 -14.66 -8.42
N ALA A 162 -6.89 -13.82 -7.40
CA ALA A 162 -5.82 -13.84 -6.42
C ALA A 162 -6.37 -13.67 -5.00
N ASN A 163 -5.46 -13.49 -4.04
CA ASN A 163 -5.78 -13.33 -2.63
C ASN A 163 -6.59 -12.07 -2.28
N ASN A 164 -6.77 -11.14 -3.23
CA ASN A 164 -7.60 -9.92 -3.18
C ASN A 164 -7.97 -9.49 -1.75
N ALA A 165 -7.04 -8.80 -1.09
CA ALA A 165 -7.15 -8.51 0.34
C ALA A 165 -8.40 -7.67 0.65
N LEU A 166 -9.00 -7.93 1.81
CA LEU A 166 -10.05 -7.12 2.41
C LEU A 166 -9.58 -6.68 3.80
N SER A 167 -9.68 -5.40 4.10
CA SER A 167 -9.39 -4.86 5.42
C SER A 167 -10.48 -3.90 5.88
N TYR A 168 -10.87 -4.05 7.14
CA TYR A 168 -11.82 -3.21 7.84
C TYR A 168 -11.14 -2.71 9.12
N ALA A 169 -11.26 -1.42 9.41
CA ALA A 169 -10.82 -0.82 10.65
C ALA A 169 -11.99 -0.06 11.26
N LEU A 170 -12.28 -0.32 12.53
CA LEU A 170 -13.37 0.30 13.27
C LEU A 170 -12.77 1.04 14.46
N PRO A 171 -13.06 2.33 14.67
CA PRO A 171 -12.58 3.04 15.84
C PRO A 171 -13.22 2.46 17.11
N THR A 172 -12.43 2.35 18.17
CA THR A 172 -12.89 1.97 19.51
C THR A 172 -12.76 3.16 20.44
N GLY A 173 -13.66 3.27 21.42
CA GLY A 173 -13.71 4.39 22.38
C GLY A 173 -12.58 4.39 23.41
#